data_AF-A0A349B1Q6-F1
#
_entry.id   AF-A0A349B1Q6-F1
#
_cell.length_a   1.000
_cell.length_b   1.000
_cell.length_c   1.000
_cell.angle_alpha   90.00
_cell.angle_beta   90.00
_cell.angle_gamma   90.00
#
_symmetry.space_group_name_H-M   'P 1'
#
loop_
_entity.id
_entity.type
_entity.pdbx_description
1 polymer ?
#
loop_
_entity_poly.entity_id
_entity_poly.type
_entity_poly.pdbx_seq_one_letter_code
_entity_poly.pdbx_strand_id
1 'polypeptide(L)'
;MMPTDDLAPGVPPRRQRAAVPDAPDPALGTDPGRYFNRELSWLDFNARVLALADDPTVPLLERAKFLAIYVSNLDEFFQVRVAGLKDQVYAGVDQTSHDGRTAGEQLVAIRDDVLALGVEQQRILLEEVLPGLAEEGIHLTAWDELDEDARKALYEVFEEHIFPVLTPLAVDPGHPFPYISNLSLSLAVSVNDPETGETRFARVKVPSNLDRFVRIPGSPTTFVPLEQVIAAHLDELFPGMEIHEFATFRVTRNADLTLEENEADDLLAAVEVELRRRRFGRAVRLEVESTMSEELRDLLVRELDIADEDVYDIVGPLDLSGLWVLHRLDRSDLKDPPWQGITQARLLKEDDTPADFFAEMRRDDILVHHPYSSFHNTVEAFLAQAAADDRVVAIKMTLYR
;
A
#
# COMPACT_ATOMS: atom_id res chain seq x y z
N MET A 1 -73.68 6.57 -8.92
CA MET A 1 -73.08 6.56 -7.58
C MET A 1 -71.66 6.04 -7.76
N MET A 2 -70.67 6.92 -7.57
CA MET A 2 -69.22 6.61 -7.48
C MET A 2 -68.92 5.78 -6.20
N PRO A 3 -67.69 5.26 -6.03
CA PRO A 3 -67.39 3.90 -5.56
C PRO A 3 -66.87 3.86 -4.11
N THR A 4 -66.51 2.67 -3.63
CA THR A 4 -65.58 2.52 -2.50
C THR A 4 -64.62 1.36 -2.75
N ASP A 5 -63.35 1.70 -2.59
CA ASP A 5 -62.11 0.98 -2.81
C ASP A 5 -61.80 -0.15 -1.81
N ASP A 6 -60.79 -0.93 -2.20
CA ASP A 6 -59.68 -1.46 -1.40
C ASP A 6 -59.92 -2.48 -0.29
N LEU A 7 -59.41 -3.70 -0.55
CA LEU A 7 -58.66 -4.47 0.44
C LEU A 7 -57.49 -5.20 -0.25
N ALA A 8 -56.37 -4.48 -0.41
CA ALA A 8 -55.06 -5.11 -0.55
C ALA A 8 -54.67 -5.80 0.77
N PRO A 9 -54.02 -6.98 0.76
CA PRO A 9 -53.53 -7.60 1.98
C PRO A 9 -52.45 -6.72 2.61
N GLY A 10 -52.67 -6.38 3.88
CA GLY A 10 -51.92 -5.35 4.60
C GLY A 10 -50.42 -5.62 4.66
N VAL A 11 -49.64 -4.59 4.33
CA VAL A 11 -48.22 -4.48 4.66
C VAL A 11 -48.08 -4.68 6.17
N PRO A 12 -47.23 -5.61 6.65
CA PRO A 12 -47.00 -5.75 8.09
C PRO A 12 -46.49 -4.41 8.64
N PRO A 13 -46.91 -4.00 9.84
CA PRO A 13 -46.45 -2.74 10.41
C PRO A 13 -44.93 -2.76 10.46
N ARG A 14 -44.29 -1.72 9.90
CA ARG A 14 -42.86 -1.45 10.07
C ARG A 14 -42.58 -1.63 11.57
N ARG A 15 -41.75 -2.61 11.94
CA ARG A 15 -41.25 -2.72 13.32
C ARG A 15 -40.75 -1.33 13.69
N GLN A 16 -41.36 -0.69 14.70
CA GLN A 16 -40.78 0.50 15.29
C GLN A 16 -39.34 0.10 15.63
N ARG A 17 -38.37 0.73 14.96
CA ARG A 17 -36.98 0.64 15.40
C ARG A 17 -37.04 1.01 16.88
N ALA A 18 -36.57 0.11 17.75
CA ALA A 18 -36.35 0.45 19.14
C ALA A 18 -35.59 1.78 19.13
N ALA A 19 -36.09 2.77 19.89
CA ALA A 19 -35.40 4.03 20.03
C ALA A 19 -33.98 3.71 20.46
N VAL A 20 -33.01 3.93 19.56
CA VAL A 20 -31.61 3.93 19.94
C VAL A 20 -31.53 5.07 20.97
N PRO A 21 -31.11 4.82 22.21
CA PRO A 21 -31.02 5.88 23.19
C PRO A 21 -30.13 7.00 22.62
N ASP A 22 -30.66 8.21 22.55
CA ASP A 22 -29.99 9.40 21.98
C ASP A 22 -28.75 9.82 22.79
N ALA A 23 -28.50 9.20 23.94
CA ALA A 23 -27.35 9.45 24.78
C ALA A 23 -26.63 8.13 25.13
N PRO A 24 -25.29 8.10 25.08
CA PRO A 24 -24.52 6.95 25.57
C PRO A 24 -24.90 6.66 27.02
N ASP A 25 -24.98 5.37 27.37
CA ASP A 25 -25.27 4.93 28.73
C ASP A 25 -24.21 5.53 29.68
N PRO A 26 -24.58 6.39 30.65
CA PRO A 26 -23.63 6.97 31.58
C PRO A 26 -22.92 5.92 32.47
N ALA A 27 -23.37 4.66 32.47
CA ALA A 27 -22.66 3.53 33.10
C ALA A 27 -21.49 2.97 32.25
N LEU A 28 -21.45 3.28 30.94
CA LEU A 28 -20.28 3.08 30.08
C LEU A 28 -19.32 4.25 30.30
N GLY A 29 -18.71 4.29 31.48
CA GLY A 29 -17.78 5.36 31.87
C GLY A 29 -16.63 5.56 30.89
N THR A 30 -15.98 6.72 30.96
CA THR A 30 -14.78 7.12 30.20
C THR A 30 -13.50 6.45 30.74
N ASP A 31 -13.61 5.24 31.30
CA ASP A 31 -12.49 4.52 31.87
C ASP A 31 -11.55 4.10 30.73
N PRO A 32 -10.31 4.64 30.67
CA PRO A 32 -9.39 4.35 29.58
C PRO A 32 -9.07 2.86 29.46
N GLY A 33 -9.11 2.11 30.58
CA GLY A 33 -8.83 0.68 30.59
C GLY A 33 -9.88 -0.19 29.86
N ARG A 34 -10.99 0.40 29.40
CA ARG A 34 -12.04 -0.31 28.65
C ARG A 34 -11.83 -0.30 27.14
N TYR A 35 -10.95 0.55 26.62
CA TYR A 35 -10.76 0.76 25.20
C TYR A 35 -9.38 0.27 24.76
N PHE A 36 -9.33 -0.37 23.59
CA PHE A 36 -8.06 -0.55 22.88
C PHE A 36 -7.70 0.75 22.17
N ASN A 37 -6.40 1.01 22.05
CA ASN A 37 -5.92 2.06 21.18
C ASN A 37 -6.26 1.72 19.72
N ARG A 38 -6.85 2.66 18.98
CA ARG A 38 -7.24 2.46 17.57
C ARG A 38 -6.04 2.10 16.70
N GLU A 39 -4.91 2.78 16.91
CA GLU A 39 -3.74 2.66 16.04
C GLU A 39 -2.97 1.38 16.34
N LEU A 40 -2.83 1.01 17.61
CA LEU A 40 -2.26 -0.30 17.99
C LEU A 40 -3.17 -1.45 17.54
N SER A 41 -4.50 -1.29 17.66
CA SER A 41 -5.44 -2.29 17.13
C SER A 41 -5.38 -2.42 15.60
N TRP A 42 -5.01 -1.35 14.89
CA TRP A 42 -4.74 -1.41 13.46
C TRP A 42 -3.44 -2.18 13.16
N LEU A 43 -2.38 -1.98 13.97
CA LEU A 43 -1.16 -2.78 13.87
C LEU A 43 -1.43 -4.26 14.16
N ASP A 44 -2.27 -4.61 15.13
CA ASP A 44 -2.73 -5.99 15.37
C ASP A 44 -3.47 -6.58 14.17
N PHE A 45 -4.23 -5.75 13.44
CA PHE A 45 -4.84 -6.16 12.18
C PHE A 45 -3.76 -6.46 11.13
N ASN A 46 -2.79 -5.56 10.92
CA ASN A 46 -1.76 -5.78 9.91
C ASN A 46 -0.81 -6.93 10.30
N ALA A 47 -0.59 -7.17 11.60
CA ALA A 47 0.12 -8.34 12.11
C ALA A 47 -0.58 -9.65 11.72
N ARG A 48 -1.93 -9.67 11.66
CA ARG A 48 -2.67 -10.83 11.13
C ARG A 48 -2.52 -11.01 9.63
N VAL A 49 -2.27 -9.94 8.87
CA VAL A 49 -1.90 -10.04 7.45
C VAL A 49 -0.50 -10.66 7.33
N LEU A 50 0.45 -10.21 8.15
CA LEU A 50 1.80 -10.78 8.19
C LEU A 50 1.79 -12.26 8.60
N ALA A 51 0.91 -12.66 9.52
CA ALA A 51 0.75 -14.06 9.92
C ALA A 51 0.32 -14.96 8.75
N LEU A 52 -0.40 -14.45 7.73
CA LEU A 52 -0.71 -15.22 6.52
C LEU A 52 0.52 -15.44 5.63
N ALA A 53 1.53 -14.55 5.71
CA ALA A 53 2.82 -14.77 5.07
C ALA A 53 3.72 -15.75 5.84
N ASP A 54 3.51 -15.90 7.15
CA ASP A 54 4.23 -16.86 8.01
C ASP A 54 3.61 -18.27 7.97
N ASP A 55 2.32 -18.37 7.65
CA ASP A 55 1.59 -19.65 7.67
C ASP A 55 2.06 -20.60 6.54
N PRO A 56 2.66 -21.76 6.85
CA PRO A 56 3.13 -22.72 5.85
C PRO A 56 2.00 -23.45 5.11
N THR A 57 0.75 -23.32 5.56
CA THR A 57 -0.42 -23.86 4.86
C THR A 57 -0.90 -22.96 3.72
N VAL A 58 -0.45 -21.70 3.68
CA VAL A 58 -0.72 -20.75 2.61
C VAL A 58 0.23 -21.02 1.44
N PRO A 59 -0.26 -21.10 0.19
CA PRO A 59 0.60 -21.32 -0.97
C PRO A 59 1.69 -20.26 -1.09
N LEU A 60 2.87 -20.66 -1.58
CA LEU A 60 4.07 -19.85 -1.44
C LEU A 60 4.03 -18.49 -2.15
N LEU A 61 3.43 -18.41 -3.34
CA LEU A 61 3.24 -17.11 -4.00
C LEU A 61 2.18 -16.26 -3.30
N GLU A 62 1.22 -16.88 -2.59
CA GLU A 62 0.27 -16.16 -1.74
C GLU A 62 0.95 -15.60 -0.49
N ARG A 63 1.94 -16.29 0.08
CA ARG A 63 2.78 -15.76 1.16
C ARG A 63 3.56 -14.52 0.71
N ALA A 64 4.17 -14.57 -0.48
CA ALA A 64 4.83 -13.40 -1.08
C ALA A 64 3.86 -12.24 -1.35
N LYS A 65 2.63 -12.55 -1.80
CA LYS A 65 1.54 -11.57 -1.93
C LYS A 65 1.18 -10.93 -0.59
N PHE A 66 1.08 -11.70 0.49
CA PHE A 66 0.75 -11.15 1.82
C PHE A 66 1.86 -10.26 2.38
N LEU A 67 3.14 -10.53 2.08
CA LEU A 67 4.23 -9.59 2.38
C LEU A 67 4.05 -8.26 1.62
N ALA A 68 3.67 -8.30 0.34
CA ALA A 68 3.38 -7.10 -0.45
C ALA A 68 2.20 -6.31 0.12
N ILE A 69 1.12 -7.00 0.51
CA ILE A 69 -0.07 -6.39 1.12
C ILE A 69 0.29 -5.76 2.47
N TYR A 70 1.03 -6.48 3.32
CA TYR A 70 1.46 -5.98 4.64
C TYR A 70 2.20 -4.65 4.54
N VAL A 71 3.19 -4.54 3.63
CA VAL A 71 3.95 -3.30 3.43
C VAL A 71 3.08 -2.20 2.83
N SER A 72 2.21 -2.52 1.86
CA SER A 72 1.30 -1.53 1.26
C SER A 72 0.31 -0.96 2.28
N ASN A 73 -0.24 -1.79 3.17
CA ASN A 73 -1.09 -1.36 4.27
C ASN A 73 -0.30 -0.47 5.24
N LEU A 74 0.93 -0.87 5.58
CA LEU A 74 1.79 -0.12 6.49
C LEU A 74 2.14 1.26 5.90
N ASP A 75 2.41 1.34 4.60
CA ASP A 75 2.60 2.60 3.88
C ASP A 75 1.40 3.53 4.09
N GLU A 76 0.17 3.07 3.83
CA GLU A 76 -1.06 3.86 4.02
C GLU A 76 -1.22 4.31 5.49
N PHE A 77 -0.94 3.41 6.44
CA PHE A 77 -0.98 3.73 7.86
C PHE A 77 -0.01 4.85 8.24
N PHE A 78 1.23 4.82 7.73
CA PHE A 78 2.17 5.91 7.95
C PHE A 78 1.71 7.21 7.30
N GLN A 79 1.22 7.14 6.06
CA GLN A 79 0.76 8.29 5.29
C GLN A 79 -0.43 9.00 5.93
N VAL A 80 -1.33 8.28 6.58
CA VAL A 80 -2.58 8.83 7.12
C VAL A 80 -2.55 8.93 8.65
N ARG A 81 -2.33 7.81 9.35
CA ARG A 81 -2.48 7.73 10.81
C ARG A 81 -1.27 8.31 11.54
N VAL A 82 -0.06 7.86 11.21
CA VAL A 82 1.18 8.37 11.84
C VAL A 82 1.37 9.85 11.51
N ALA A 83 1.12 10.25 10.27
CA ALA A 83 1.13 11.65 9.86
C ALA A 83 0.16 12.51 10.70
N GLY A 84 -1.07 12.05 10.91
CA GLY A 84 -2.06 12.74 11.74
C GLY A 84 -1.63 12.89 13.20
N LEU A 85 -1.06 11.85 13.80
CA LEU A 85 -0.52 11.92 15.18
C LEU A 85 0.65 12.91 15.29
N LYS A 86 1.56 12.92 14.31
CA LYS A 86 2.66 13.88 14.26
C LYS A 86 2.17 15.31 14.14
N ASP A 87 1.16 15.56 13.31
CA ASP A 87 0.54 16.87 13.19
C ASP A 87 -0.05 17.36 14.52
N GLN A 88 -0.67 16.47 15.31
CA GLN A 88 -1.17 16.77 16.66
C GLN A 88 -0.03 17.15 17.61
N VAL A 89 1.07 16.37 17.63
CA VAL A 89 2.26 16.67 18.44
C VAL A 89 2.84 18.04 18.07
N TYR A 90 3.01 18.32 16.78
CA TYR A 90 3.52 19.61 16.30
C TYR A 90 2.55 20.79 16.54
N ALA A 91 1.27 20.51 16.74
CA ALA A 91 0.27 21.52 17.09
C ALA A 91 0.16 21.74 18.62
N GLY A 92 0.84 20.91 19.43
CA GLY A 92 0.75 20.97 20.89
C GLY A 92 -0.64 20.55 21.40
N VAL A 93 -1.28 19.59 20.73
CA VAL A 93 -2.58 19.07 21.13
C VAL A 93 -2.39 18.06 22.27
N ASP A 94 -2.88 18.41 23.45
CA ASP A 94 -2.80 17.58 24.66
C ASP A 94 -3.99 16.61 24.83
N GLN A 95 -4.84 16.47 23.80
CA GLN A 95 -5.97 15.56 23.84
C GLN A 95 -5.48 14.11 23.84
N THR A 96 -6.02 13.31 24.77
CA THR A 96 -5.74 11.88 24.84
C THR A 96 -6.76 11.08 24.02
N SER A 97 -6.30 9.94 23.50
CA SER A 97 -7.16 8.93 22.88
C SER A 97 -8.08 8.27 23.92
N HIS A 98 -9.04 7.47 23.46
CA HIS A 98 -10.00 6.78 24.33
C HIS A 98 -9.36 5.84 25.36
N ASP A 99 -8.18 5.31 25.06
CA ASP A 99 -7.36 4.48 25.95
C ASP A 99 -6.41 5.29 26.84
N GLY A 100 -6.47 6.63 26.77
CA GLY A 100 -5.79 7.54 27.69
C GLY A 100 -4.39 7.98 27.26
N ARG A 101 -3.91 7.58 26.08
CA ARG A 101 -2.59 7.95 25.56
C ARG A 101 -2.62 9.29 24.82
N THR A 102 -1.57 10.08 24.96
CA THR A 102 -1.29 11.25 24.12
C THR A 102 -0.84 10.82 22.72
N ALA A 103 -0.81 11.76 21.77
CA ALA A 103 -0.29 11.47 20.42
C ALA A 103 1.19 11.04 20.44
N GLY A 104 2.01 11.65 21.31
CA GLY A 104 3.41 11.25 21.49
C GLY A 104 3.57 9.84 22.05
N GLU A 105 2.80 9.47 23.07
CA GLU A 105 2.82 8.11 23.63
C GLU A 105 2.34 7.06 22.61
N GLN A 106 1.37 7.41 21.75
CA GLN A 106 0.95 6.56 20.64
C GLN A 106 2.06 6.37 19.61
N LEU A 107 2.77 7.44 19.21
CA LEU A 107 3.89 7.35 18.27
C LEU A 107 5.01 6.44 18.78
N VAL A 108 5.36 6.55 20.07
CA VAL A 108 6.35 5.67 20.71
C VAL A 108 5.89 4.21 20.66
N ALA A 109 4.65 3.93 21.06
CA ALA A 109 4.11 2.57 21.05
C ALA A 109 4.01 1.98 19.63
N ILE A 110 3.59 2.80 18.65
CA ILE A 110 3.57 2.42 17.24
C ILE A 110 4.96 2.04 16.75
N ARG A 111 5.97 2.84 17.09
CA ARG A 111 7.35 2.59 16.66
C ARG A 111 7.86 1.26 17.21
N ASP A 112 7.62 0.99 18.48
CA ASP A 112 8.04 -0.27 19.12
C ASP A 112 7.42 -1.49 18.41
N ASP A 113 6.11 -1.44 18.13
CA ASP A 113 5.41 -2.52 17.42
C ASP A 113 5.88 -2.66 15.96
N VAL A 114 6.08 -1.54 15.24
CA VAL A 114 6.55 -1.56 13.84
C VAL A 114 7.96 -2.15 13.74
N LEU A 115 8.86 -1.84 14.67
CA LEU A 115 10.19 -2.45 14.70
C LEU A 115 10.11 -3.96 14.95
N ALA A 116 9.31 -4.39 15.91
CA ALA A 116 9.13 -5.81 16.20
C ALA A 116 8.56 -6.57 15.00
N LEU A 117 7.50 -6.03 14.38
CA LEU A 117 6.89 -6.61 13.18
C LEU A 117 7.82 -6.56 11.96
N GLY A 118 8.67 -5.54 11.86
CA GLY A 118 9.69 -5.40 10.81
C GLY A 118 10.73 -6.52 10.87
N VAL A 119 11.17 -6.91 12.06
CA VAL A 119 12.08 -8.05 12.25
C VAL A 119 11.41 -9.35 11.79
N GLU A 120 10.16 -9.61 12.21
CA GLU A 120 9.44 -10.80 11.76
C GLU A 120 9.20 -10.81 10.25
N GLN A 121 8.85 -9.68 9.66
CA GLN A 121 8.68 -9.57 8.21
C GLN A 121 9.97 -9.86 7.44
N GLN A 122 11.13 -9.43 7.96
CA GLN A 122 12.43 -9.72 7.33
C GLN A 122 12.78 -11.21 7.47
N ARG A 123 12.53 -11.80 8.65
CA ARG A 123 12.72 -13.24 8.89
C ARG A 123 11.86 -14.08 7.94
N ILE A 124 10.55 -13.80 7.85
CA ILE A 124 9.62 -14.50 6.96
C ILE A 124 10.09 -14.41 5.50
N LEU A 125 10.50 -13.23 5.04
CA LEU A 125 10.96 -13.06 3.67
C LEU A 125 12.25 -13.84 3.41
N LEU A 126 13.30 -13.58 4.20
CA LEU A 126 14.67 -14.00 3.93
C LEU A 126 14.92 -15.47 4.29
N GLU A 127 14.28 -15.97 5.35
CA GLU A 127 14.54 -17.32 5.88
C GLU A 127 13.51 -18.35 5.41
N GLU A 128 12.34 -17.93 4.92
CA GLU A 128 11.27 -18.85 4.51
C GLU A 128 10.79 -18.65 3.09
N VAL A 129 10.30 -17.46 2.74
CA VAL A 129 9.63 -17.24 1.45
C VAL A 129 10.63 -17.28 0.29
N LEU A 130 11.74 -16.56 0.37
CA LEU A 130 12.75 -16.59 -0.71
C LEU A 130 13.43 -17.97 -0.84
N PRO A 131 13.85 -18.65 0.23
CA PRO A 131 14.37 -20.01 0.14
C PRO A 131 13.35 -21.00 -0.42
N GLY A 132 12.10 -20.96 0.04
CA GLY A 132 11.03 -21.80 -0.49
C GLY A 132 10.79 -21.54 -1.98
N LEU A 133 10.88 -20.29 -2.43
CA LEU A 133 10.67 -19.95 -3.84
C LEU A 133 11.81 -20.52 -4.69
N ALA A 134 13.03 -20.48 -4.16
CA ALA A 134 14.20 -21.05 -4.81
C ALA A 134 14.10 -22.58 -4.96
N GLU A 135 13.56 -23.29 -3.96
CA GLU A 135 13.27 -24.73 -4.06
C GLU A 135 12.26 -25.05 -5.19
N GLU A 136 11.34 -24.13 -5.45
CA GLU A 136 10.34 -24.19 -6.51
C GLU A 136 10.84 -23.61 -7.86
N GLY A 137 12.13 -23.28 -7.97
CA GLY A 137 12.77 -22.76 -9.18
C GLY A 137 12.46 -21.29 -9.51
N ILE A 138 11.97 -20.52 -8.53
CA ILE A 138 11.74 -19.08 -8.61
C ILE A 138 12.83 -18.37 -7.81
N HIS A 139 13.67 -17.59 -8.47
CA HIS A 139 14.85 -17.01 -7.85
C HIS A 139 14.77 -15.49 -7.87
N LEU A 140 14.89 -14.86 -6.70
CA LEU A 140 15.25 -13.46 -6.58
C LEU A 140 16.73 -13.42 -6.18
N THR A 141 17.59 -13.03 -7.11
CA THR A 141 19.05 -13.10 -6.96
C THR A 141 19.66 -11.71 -6.96
N ALA A 142 20.78 -11.57 -6.27
CA ALA A 142 21.53 -10.33 -6.26
C ALA A 142 22.40 -10.20 -7.53
N TRP A 143 22.71 -8.97 -7.93
CA TRP A 143 23.51 -8.67 -9.12
C TRP A 143 24.90 -9.31 -9.12
N ASP A 144 25.53 -9.38 -7.94
CA ASP A 144 26.84 -9.97 -7.73
C ASP A 144 26.85 -11.50 -7.86
N GLU A 145 25.70 -12.16 -7.71
CA GLU A 145 25.51 -13.60 -7.88
C GLU A 145 25.29 -14.02 -9.34
N LEU A 146 25.07 -13.07 -10.25
CA LEU A 146 24.82 -13.33 -11.66
C LEU A 146 26.08 -13.77 -12.42
N ASP A 147 25.90 -14.67 -13.37
CA ASP A 147 26.93 -14.98 -14.36
C ASP A 147 27.05 -13.86 -15.43
N GLU A 148 28.14 -13.92 -16.19
CA GLU A 148 28.46 -12.90 -17.20
C GLU A 148 27.43 -12.84 -18.34
N ASP A 149 26.81 -13.96 -18.69
CA ASP A 149 25.78 -14.00 -19.74
C ASP A 149 24.49 -13.30 -19.28
N ALA A 150 24.07 -13.54 -18.04
CA ALA A 150 22.93 -12.87 -17.42
C ALA A 150 23.17 -11.37 -17.24
N ARG A 151 24.38 -10.98 -16.81
CA ARG A 151 24.77 -9.56 -16.70
C ARG A 151 24.72 -8.85 -18.06
N LYS A 152 25.26 -9.47 -19.10
CA LYS A 152 25.21 -8.93 -20.46
C LYS A 152 23.78 -8.81 -20.97
N ALA A 153 22.93 -9.81 -20.72
CA ALA A 153 21.53 -9.75 -21.11
C ALA A 153 20.77 -8.63 -20.37
N LEU A 154 21.04 -8.43 -19.08
CA LEU A 154 20.45 -7.33 -18.31
C LEU A 154 21.03 -5.97 -18.71
N TYR A 155 22.26 -5.90 -19.19
CA TYR A 155 22.83 -4.68 -19.75
C TYR A 155 22.05 -4.19 -20.97
N GLU A 156 21.69 -5.10 -21.89
CA GLU A 156 20.84 -4.76 -23.05
C GLU A 156 19.48 -4.22 -22.60
N VAL A 157 18.87 -4.84 -21.57
CA VAL A 157 17.64 -4.32 -20.95
C VAL A 157 17.86 -2.95 -20.32
N PHE A 158 18.99 -2.74 -19.65
CA PHE A 158 19.35 -1.48 -19.03
C PHE A 158 19.46 -0.36 -20.08
N GLU A 159 20.29 -0.53 -21.09
CA GLU A 159 20.54 0.47 -22.14
C GLU A 159 19.25 0.83 -22.90
N GLU A 160 18.46 -0.17 -23.29
CA GLU A 160 17.28 0.05 -24.14
C GLU A 160 16.04 0.52 -23.39
N HIS A 161 15.83 0.06 -22.14
CA HIS A 161 14.56 0.24 -21.43
C HIS A 161 14.68 1.01 -20.10
N ILE A 162 15.79 0.85 -19.36
CA ILE A 162 15.94 1.43 -18.02
C ILE A 162 16.62 2.81 -18.12
N PHE A 163 17.80 2.88 -18.71
CA PHE A 163 18.61 4.11 -18.81
C PHE A 163 17.83 5.30 -19.39
N PRO A 164 17.01 5.17 -20.46
CA PRO A 164 16.31 6.32 -21.05
C PRO A 164 15.29 7.00 -20.14
N VAL A 165 14.85 6.32 -19.06
CA VAL A 165 13.88 6.86 -18.10
C VAL A 165 14.53 7.28 -16.77
N LEU A 166 15.85 7.12 -16.63
CA LEU A 166 16.58 7.59 -15.46
C LEU A 166 16.91 9.08 -15.59
N THR A 167 16.85 9.77 -14.46
CA THR A 167 17.28 11.17 -14.37
C THR A 167 18.04 11.34 -13.05
N PRO A 168 19.38 11.32 -13.05
CA PRO A 168 20.16 11.58 -11.86
C PRO A 168 20.00 13.04 -11.44
N LEU A 169 19.80 13.26 -10.14
CA LEU A 169 19.71 14.60 -9.55
C LEU A 169 20.89 14.81 -8.60
N ALA A 170 21.92 15.51 -9.06
CA ALA A 170 23.06 15.90 -8.24
C ALA A 170 22.70 17.11 -7.35
N VAL A 171 23.29 17.14 -6.16
CA VAL A 171 23.16 18.23 -5.19
C VAL A 171 24.48 18.97 -5.10
N ASP A 172 24.42 20.30 -5.27
CA ASP A 172 25.56 21.20 -5.21
C ASP A 172 25.10 22.60 -4.73
N PRO A 173 26.00 23.57 -4.46
CA PRO A 173 25.60 24.89 -3.98
C PRO A 173 24.61 25.66 -4.89
N GLY A 174 24.57 25.35 -6.17
CA GLY A 174 23.60 25.86 -7.15
C GLY A 174 22.32 25.02 -7.27
N HIS A 175 22.34 23.76 -6.84
CA HIS A 175 21.24 22.81 -6.91
C HIS A 175 20.94 22.24 -5.51
N PRO A 176 19.96 22.81 -4.77
CA PRO A 176 19.63 22.35 -3.42
C PRO A 176 19.06 20.92 -3.45
N PHE A 177 19.04 20.29 -2.28
CA PHE A 177 18.54 18.93 -2.13
C PHE A 177 17.16 18.74 -2.78
N PRO A 178 16.99 17.73 -3.65
CA PRO A 178 15.78 17.59 -4.44
C PRO A 178 14.60 17.14 -3.59
N TYR A 179 13.40 17.55 -3.98
CA TYR A 179 12.19 16.97 -3.40
C TYR A 179 12.12 15.47 -3.72
N ILE A 180 12.13 14.64 -2.67
CA ILE A 180 11.95 13.18 -2.80
C ILE A 180 10.46 12.85 -2.82
N SER A 181 9.99 12.24 -3.91
CA SER A 181 8.58 11.86 -4.08
C SER A 181 8.15 10.81 -3.05
N ASN A 182 6.88 10.88 -2.62
CA ASN A 182 6.28 9.90 -1.71
C ASN A 182 6.36 8.46 -2.26
N LEU A 183 6.70 7.50 -1.40
CA LEU A 183 6.91 6.07 -1.68
C LEU A 183 7.91 5.77 -2.80
N SER A 184 8.75 6.74 -3.16
CA SER A 184 9.74 6.55 -4.22
C SER A 184 10.97 5.84 -3.68
N LEU A 185 11.14 4.57 -4.05
CA LEU A 185 12.42 3.89 -3.95
C LEU A 185 13.48 4.68 -4.74
N SER A 186 14.62 4.94 -4.12
CA SER A 186 15.70 5.75 -4.70
C SER A 186 17.05 5.21 -4.25
N LEU A 187 18.09 5.47 -5.06
CA LEU A 187 19.49 5.32 -4.68
C LEU A 187 20.01 6.67 -4.20
N ALA A 188 20.60 6.68 -3.01
CA ALA A 188 21.49 7.73 -2.53
C ALA A 188 22.89 7.38 -3.03
N VAL A 189 23.51 8.26 -3.80
CA VAL A 189 24.82 8.02 -4.42
C VAL A 189 25.78 9.12 -3.97
N SER A 190 26.91 8.73 -3.39
CA SER A 190 28.04 9.60 -3.12
C SER A 190 29.04 9.46 -4.26
N VAL A 191 29.32 10.57 -4.96
CA VAL A 191 30.25 10.61 -6.09
C VAL A 191 31.40 11.57 -5.81
N ASN A 192 32.62 11.17 -6.13
CA ASN A 192 33.82 11.99 -5.99
C ASN A 192 34.23 12.54 -7.35
N ASP A 193 34.53 13.83 -7.41
CA ASP A 193 35.15 14.47 -8.57
C ASP A 193 36.68 14.24 -8.51
N PRO A 194 37.28 13.45 -9.42
CA PRO A 194 38.72 13.13 -9.35
C PRO A 194 39.62 14.34 -9.60
N GLU A 195 39.12 15.40 -10.25
CA GLU A 195 39.89 16.61 -10.55
C GLU A 195 39.93 17.56 -9.35
N THR A 196 38.81 17.70 -8.63
CA THR A 196 38.69 18.64 -7.51
C THR A 196 38.83 17.98 -6.13
N GLY A 197 38.63 16.66 -6.05
CA GLY A 197 38.54 15.91 -4.79
C GLY A 197 37.24 16.17 -4.01
N GLU A 198 36.26 16.85 -4.61
CA GLU A 198 34.99 17.17 -3.97
C GLU A 198 34.04 15.96 -4.01
N THR A 199 33.48 15.60 -2.86
CA THR A 199 32.39 14.64 -2.75
C THR A 199 31.04 15.33 -2.94
N ARG A 200 30.21 14.79 -3.82
CA ARG A 200 28.85 15.29 -4.10
C ARG A 200 27.82 14.18 -3.88
N PHE A 201 26.65 14.57 -3.41
CA PHE A 201 25.50 13.69 -3.32
C PHE A 201 24.71 13.73 -4.62
N ALA A 202 24.22 12.58 -5.06
CA ALA A 202 23.26 12.48 -6.13
C ALA A 202 22.16 11.48 -5.76
N ARG A 203 20.96 11.75 -6.27
CA ARG A 203 19.81 10.87 -6.12
C ARG A 203 19.42 10.30 -7.48
N VAL A 204 19.28 8.98 -7.54
CA VAL A 204 18.71 8.28 -8.70
C VAL A 204 17.38 7.67 -8.31
N LYS A 205 16.29 8.09 -8.96
CA LYS A 205 14.95 7.53 -8.71
C LYS A 205 14.84 6.16 -9.38
N VAL A 206 14.37 5.14 -8.64
CA VAL A 206 13.96 3.88 -9.26
C VAL A 206 12.60 4.10 -9.94
N PRO A 207 12.48 3.89 -11.28
CA PRO A 207 11.24 4.17 -12.00
C PRO A 207 10.10 3.24 -11.59
N SER A 208 8.96 3.80 -11.20
CA SER A 208 7.77 3.03 -10.76
C SER A 208 6.92 2.51 -11.93
N ASN A 209 7.19 2.94 -13.15
CA ASN A 209 6.54 2.46 -14.38
C ASN A 209 7.21 1.20 -14.95
N LEU A 210 8.30 0.73 -14.33
CA LEU A 210 8.96 -0.52 -14.64
C LEU A 210 8.70 -1.53 -13.52
N ASP A 211 8.78 -2.82 -13.86
CA ASP A 211 8.70 -3.86 -12.84
C ASP A 211 9.92 -3.76 -11.90
N ARG A 212 9.64 -3.68 -10.60
CA ARG A 212 10.68 -3.57 -9.57
C ARG A 212 11.63 -4.78 -9.56
N PHE A 213 11.13 -5.96 -9.89
CA PHE A 213 11.96 -7.16 -10.04
C PHE A 213 12.09 -7.48 -11.52
N VAL A 214 13.25 -7.18 -12.10
CA VAL A 214 13.54 -7.34 -13.52
C VAL A 214 13.81 -8.80 -13.81
N ARG A 215 13.06 -9.37 -14.75
CA ARG A 215 13.28 -10.75 -15.19
C ARG A 215 14.55 -10.84 -16.04
N ILE A 216 15.39 -11.84 -15.78
CA ILE A 216 16.59 -12.08 -16.59
C ILE A 216 16.17 -12.65 -17.96
N PRO A 217 16.59 -12.04 -19.09
CA PRO A 217 16.32 -12.61 -20.41
C PRO A 217 16.85 -14.04 -20.52
N GLY A 218 16.02 -14.97 -20.97
CA GLY A 218 16.37 -16.40 -21.05
C GLY A 218 16.06 -17.21 -19.78
N SER A 219 15.76 -16.57 -18.64
CA SER A 219 15.25 -17.25 -17.44
C SER A 219 13.84 -16.75 -17.06
N PRO A 220 12.78 -17.56 -17.24
CA PRO A 220 11.41 -17.12 -17.00
C PRO A 220 11.08 -16.85 -15.53
N THR A 221 11.87 -17.38 -14.60
CA THR A 221 11.59 -17.41 -13.16
C THR A 221 12.73 -16.83 -12.31
N THR A 222 13.78 -16.26 -12.92
CA THR A 222 14.85 -15.56 -12.21
C THR A 222 14.70 -14.05 -12.37
N PHE A 223 14.83 -13.35 -11.25
CA PHE A 223 14.62 -11.92 -11.15
C PHE A 223 15.75 -11.24 -10.37
N VAL A 224 16.01 -9.98 -10.70
CA VAL A 224 16.99 -9.11 -10.04
C VAL A 224 16.30 -7.81 -9.63
N PRO A 225 16.54 -7.26 -8.43
CA PRO A 225 16.02 -5.95 -8.07
C PRO A 225 16.48 -4.86 -9.05
N LEU A 226 15.53 -4.03 -9.51
CA LEU A 226 15.78 -2.97 -10.49
C LEU A 226 16.82 -1.97 -9.97
N GLU A 227 16.76 -1.65 -8.68
CA GLU A 227 17.75 -0.82 -7.99
C GLU A 227 19.18 -1.35 -8.12
N GLN A 228 19.39 -2.67 -8.16
CA GLN A 228 20.71 -3.26 -8.32
C GLN A 228 21.20 -3.22 -9.77
N VAL A 229 20.30 -3.39 -10.74
CA VAL A 229 20.62 -3.20 -12.16
C VAL A 229 21.04 -1.76 -12.42
N ILE A 230 20.37 -0.79 -11.80
CA ILE A 230 20.75 0.63 -11.87
C ILE A 230 22.09 0.87 -11.16
N ALA A 231 22.26 0.32 -9.95
CA ALA A 231 23.46 0.50 -9.15
C ALA A 231 24.73 -0.04 -9.86
N ALA A 232 24.60 -1.14 -10.59
CA ALA A 232 25.68 -1.74 -11.35
C ALA A 232 26.23 -0.88 -12.50
N HIS A 233 25.46 0.12 -12.95
CA HIS A 233 25.80 0.98 -14.09
C HIS A 233 25.74 2.47 -13.73
N LEU A 234 26.01 2.80 -12.46
CA LEU A 234 26.05 4.20 -12.00
C LEU A 234 27.14 5.01 -12.70
N ASP A 235 28.22 4.37 -13.16
CA ASP A 235 29.30 4.99 -13.92
C ASP A 235 28.81 5.62 -15.24
N GLU A 236 27.81 5.01 -15.89
CA GLU A 236 27.18 5.58 -17.10
C GLU A 236 26.30 6.81 -16.79
N LEU A 237 25.74 6.87 -15.57
CA LEU A 237 24.93 8.01 -15.12
C LEU A 237 25.79 9.19 -14.62
N PHE A 238 27.02 8.91 -14.19
CA PHE A 238 27.94 9.90 -13.64
C PHE A 238 29.31 9.89 -14.37
N PRO A 239 29.33 10.22 -15.67
CA PRO A 239 30.56 10.14 -16.46
C PRO A 239 31.62 11.09 -15.92
N GLY A 240 32.84 10.57 -15.70
CA GLY A 240 33.97 11.32 -15.17
C GLY A 240 34.00 11.47 -13.64
N MET A 241 33.02 10.91 -12.93
CA MET A 241 33.01 10.86 -11.48
C MET A 241 33.36 9.45 -10.99
N GLU A 242 33.92 9.35 -9.79
CA GLU A 242 34.15 8.08 -9.11
C GLU A 242 32.99 7.80 -8.15
N ILE A 243 32.32 6.65 -8.28
CA ILE A 243 31.28 6.24 -7.33
C ILE A 243 31.97 5.83 -6.01
N HIS A 244 31.77 6.61 -4.96
CA HIS A 244 32.34 6.33 -3.64
C HIS A 244 31.47 5.34 -2.85
N GLU A 245 30.16 5.60 -2.83
CA GLU A 245 29.18 4.79 -2.10
C GLU A 245 27.81 4.95 -2.76
N PHE A 246 26.97 3.91 -2.68
CA PHE A 246 25.54 4.06 -2.88
C PHE A 246 24.77 3.19 -1.88
N ALA A 247 23.54 3.60 -1.57
CA ALA A 247 22.61 2.82 -0.75
C ALA A 247 21.16 3.10 -1.15
N THR A 248 20.28 2.13 -0.95
CA THR A 248 18.85 2.30 -1.23
C THR A 248 18.13 2.99 -0.07
N PHE A 249 17.16 3.84 -0.42
CA PHE A 249 16.28 4.48 0.56
C PHE A 249 14.88 4.74 -0.02
N ARG A 250 13.91 4.89 0.88
CA ARG A 250 12.51 5.18 0.52
C ARG A 250 11.89 6.11 1.54
N VAL A 251 11.17 7.12 1.04
CA VAL A 251 10.53 8.14 1.87
C VAL A 251 9.01 7.98 1.82
N THR A 252 8.39 7.87 2.98
CA THR A 252 6.93 7.99 3.12
C THR A 252 6.60 9.42 3.55
N ARG A 253 5.63 10.05 2.90
CA ARG A 253 5.13 11.40 3.21
C ARG A 253 3.65 11.35 3.50
N ASN A 254 3.14 12.32 4.25
CA ASN A 254 1.70 12.47 4.47
C ASN A 254 0.93 12.44 3.11
N ALA A 255 -0.14 11.65 3.03
CA ALA A 255 -0.93 11.50 1.81
C ALA A 255 -1.67 12.80 1.42
N ASP A 256 -1.94 12.93 0.12
CA ASP A 256 -2.79 13.99 -0.41
C ASP A 256 -4.23 13.74 0.05
N LEU A 257 -4.69 14.45 1.07
CA LEU A 257 -6.04 14.31 1.60
C LEU A 257 -7.05 14.86 0.58
N THR A 258 -7.59 13.98 -0.27
CA THR A 258 -9.02 14.06 -0.58
C THR A 258 -9.75 13.74 0.72
N LEU A 259 -10.14 14.78 1.44
CA LEU A 259 -10.92 14.73 2.67
C LEU A 259 -12.01 13.66 2.58
N GLU A 260 -11.92 12.60 3.38
CA GLU A 260 -13.09 11.76 3.65
C GLU A 260 -14.05 12.59 4.51
N GLU A 261 -15.12 13.12 3.89
CA GLU A 261 -16.10 14.06 4.46
C GLU A 261 -16.91 13.56 5.68
N ASN A 262 -16.50 12.48 6.37
CA ASN A 262 -17.29 11.86 7.44
C ASN A 262 -16.78 12.08 8.88
N GLU A 263 -15.75 12.90 9.10
CA GLU A 263 -15.27 13.23 10.47
C GLU A 263 -15.48 14.71 10.88
N ALA A 264 -16.35 15.44 10.19
CA ALA A 264 -16.54 16.88 10.41
C ALA A 264 -17.74 17.23 11.31
N ASP A 265 -17.59 17.10 12.63
CA ASP A 265 -18.48 17.72 13.62
C ASP A 265 -17.77 18.68 14.61
N ASP A 266 -16.44 18.83 14.54
CA ASP A 266 -15.68 19.69 15.47
C ASP A 266 -15.08 20.94 14.79
N LEU A 267 -15.27 22.10 15.43
CA LEU A 267 -14.71 23.40 15.06
C LEU A 267 -13.16 23.39 15.09
N LEU A 268 -12.57 22.46 15.86
CA LEU A 268 -11.12 22.19 15.91
C LEU A 268 -10.60 21.65 14.56
N ALA A 269 -11.38 20.82 13.86
CA ALA A 269 -11.01 20.24 12.57
C ALA A 269 -10.85 21.30 11.47
N ALA A 270 -11.64 22.38 11.52
CA ALA A 270 -11.51 23.51 10.59
C ALA A 270 -10.20 24.28 10.79
N VAL A 271 -9.70 24.38 12.03
CA VAL A 271 -8.40 25.01 12.35
C VAL A 271 -7.24 24.07 12.02
N GLU A 272 -7.40 22.76 12.21
CA GLU A 272 -6.43 21.75 11.77
C GLU A 272 -6.24 21.74 10.25
N VAL A 273 -7.30 21.90 9.46
CA VAL A 273 -7.23 21.99 7.99
C VAL A 273 -6.38 23.19 7.54
N GLU A 274 -6.48 24.33 8.21
CA GLU A 274 -5.72 25.54 7.90
C GLU A 274 -4.23 25.41 8.29
N LEU A 275 -3.92 24.71 9.39
CA LEU A 275 -2.54 24.41 9.84
C LEU A 275 -1.86 23.29 9.01
N ARG A 276 -2.62 22.28 8.56
CA ARG A 276 -2.14 21.16 7.73
C ARG A 276 -1.68 21.60 6.34
N ARG A 277 -2.28 22.64 5.74
CA ARG A 277 -1.83 23.22 4.46
C ARG A 277 -0.40 23.78 4.50
N ARG A 278 0.10 24.18 5.67
CA ARG A 278 1.51 24.64 5.85
C ARG A 278 2.51 23.50 5.97
N ARG A 279 2.05 22.27 6.23
CA ARG A 279 2.86 21.10 6.61
C ARG A 279 2.71 19.94 5.62
N PHE A 280 2.04 20.19 4.49
CA PHE A 280 1.81 19.24 3.41
C PHE A 280 3.13 18.67 2.86
N GLY A 281 3.17 17.35 2.65
CA GLY A 281 4.31 16.69 2.06
C GLY A 281 5.55 16.58 2.96
N ARG A 282 5.45 16.72 4.30
CA ARG A 282 6.54 16.36 5.22
C ARG A 282 6.83 14.86 5.19
N ALA A 283 8.09 14.49 5.35
CA ALA A 283 8.50 13.10 5.51
C ALA A 283 8.03 12.60 6.87
N VAL A 284 7.40 11.44 6.91
CA VAL A 284 6.89 10.82 8.14
C VAL A 284 7.63 9.53 8.48
N ARG A 285 8.31 8.92 7.50
CA ARG A 285 9.15 7.74 7.65
C ARG A 285 10.24 7.73 6.59
N LEU A 286 11.46 7.40 6.99
CA LEU A 286 12.60 7.13 6.11
C LEU A 286 13.01 5.68 6.31
N GLU A 287 12.92 4.87 5.26
CA GLU A 287 13.45 3.51 5.22
C GLU A 287 14.81 3.56 4.54
N VAL A 288 15.84 2.97 5.16
CA VAL A 288 17.20 2.90 4.61
C VAL A 288 17.69 1.47 4.63
N GLU A 289 18.51 1.13 3.64
CA GLU A 289 19.26 -0.11 3.65
C GLU A 289 20.21 -0.17 4.85
N SER A 290 20.25 -1.30 5.55
CA SER A 290 21.03 -1.46 6.79
C SER A 290 22.55 -1.29 6.62
N THR A 291 23.05 -1.33 5.39
CA THR A 291 24.47 -1.15 5.05
C THR A 291 24.84 0.30 4.71
N MET A 292 23.88 1.23 4.70
CA MET A 292 24.12 2.65 4.43
C MET A 292 25.07 3.26 5.47
N SER A 293 26.06 4.04 5.02
CA SER A 293 26.95 4.75 5.93
C SER A 293 26.21 5.78 6.80
N GLU A 294 26.76 6.04 8.00
CA GLU A 294 26.29 7.12 8.88
C GLU A 294 26.31 8.48 8.16
N GLU A 295 27.28 8.69 7.26
CA GLU A 295 27.44 9.93 6.50
C GLU A 295 26.28 10.18 5.53
N LEU A 296 25.89 9.16 4.74
CA LEU A 296 24.70 9.24 3.86
C LEU A 296 23.40 9.32 4.66
N ARG A 297 23.31 8.55 5.75
CA ARG A 297 22.14 8.56 6.65
C ARG A 297 21.92 9.94 7.24
N ASP A 298 22.94 10.55 7.85
CA ASP A 298 22.87 11.86 8.48
C ASP A 298 22.54 12.98 7.47
N LEU A 299 23.07 12.86 6.24
CA LEU A 299 22.69 13.73 5.14
C LEU A 299 21.18 13.62 4.85
N LEU A 300 20.65 12.41 4.64
CA LEU A 300 19.22 12.21 4.36
C LEU A 300 18.35 12.70 5.52
N VAL A 301 18.72 12.39 6.77
CA VAL A 301 18.00 12.83 7.97
C VAL A 301 17.90 14.35 8.03
N ARG A 302 19.03 15.04 7.84
CA ARG A 302 19.10 16.51 7.85
C ARG A 302 18.29 17.13 6.71
N GLU A 303 18.51 16.68 5.47
CA GLU A 303 17.90 17.31 4.30
C GLU A 303 16.38 17.00 4.18
N LEU A 304 15.92 15.88 4.74
CA LEU A 304 14.50 15.54 4.79
C LEU A 304 13.74 16.13 5.99
N ASP A 305 14.44 16.80 6.92
CA ASP A 305 13.88 17.33 8.18
C ASP A 305 13.06 16.26 8.92
N ILE A 306 13.65 15.08 9.07
CA ILE A 306 13.03 13.92 9.71
C ILE A 306 13.78 13.59 11.02
N ALA A 307 13.06 13.12 12.04
CA ALA A 307 13.68 12.74 13.30
C ALA A 307 14.33 11.34 13.22
N ASP A 308 15.38 11.10 14.00
CA ASP A 308 16.06 9.79 14.04
C ASP A 308 15.12 8.64 14.42
N GLU A 309 14.10 8.91 15.26
CA GLU A 309 13.09 7.93 15.65
C GLU A 309 12.21 7.47 14.47
N ASP A 310 12.21 8.20 13.36
CA ASP A 310 11.44 7.90 12.15
C ASP A 310 12.27 7.29 11.03
N VAL A 311 13.53 6.95 11.33
CA VAL A 311 14.44 6.23 10.44
C VAL A 311 14.38 4.74 10.78
N TYR A 312 14.17 3.92 9.76
CA TYR A 312 14.01 2.47 9.89
C TYR A 312 15.05 1.77 9.01
N ASP A 313 15.94 1.03 9.66
CA ASP A 313 16.95 0.21 8.98
C ASP A 313 16.33 -1.12 8.52
N ILE A 314 16.48 -1.43 7.24
CA ILE A 314 15.91 -2.62 6.61
C ILE A 314 17.03 -3.56 6.15
N VAL A 315 16.98 -4.81 6.60
CA VAL A 315 17.83 -5.88 6.07
C VAL A 315 17.09 -6.55 4.91
N GLY A 316 17.70 -6.54 3.73
CA GLY A 316 17.12 -7.06 2.49
C GLY A 316 16.41 -5.99 1.65
N PRO A 317 15.61 -6.39 0.64
CA PRO A 317 15.00 -5.43 -0.27
C PRO A 317 13.99 -4.54 0.47
N LEU A 318 14.07 -3.23 0.24
CA LEU A 318 13.03 -2.26 0.63
C LEU A 318 11.71 -2.55 -0.14
N ASP A 319 10.67 -1.73 0.01
CA ASP A 319 9.48 -1.68 -0.87
C ASP A 319 8.89 -3.04 -1.33
N LEU A 320 8.57 -3.95 -0.40
CA LEU A 320 8.08 -5.29 -0.76
C LEU A 320 6.77 -5.34 -1.56
N SER A 321 6.13 -4.19 -1.81
CA SER A 321 5.06 -4.07 -2.80
C SER A 321 5.48 -4.65 -4.18
N GLY A 322 6.78 -4.61 -4.52
CA GLY A 322 7.32 -5.23 -5.72
C GLY A 322 7.08 -6.73 -5.84
N LEU A 323 6.82 -7.47 -4.74
CA LEU A 323 6.61 -8.93 -4.77
C LEU A 323 5.35 -9.34 -5.57
N TRP A 324 4.47 -8.39 -5.88
CA TRP A 324 3.40 -8.61 -6.87
C TRP A 324 3.93 -9.09 -8.23
N VAL A 325 5.15 -8.72 -8.62
CA VAL A 325 5.80 -9.22 -9.83
C VAL A 325 5.92 -10.75 -9.79
N LEU A 326 6.30 -11.32 -8.63
CA LEU A 326 6.43 -12.76 -8.45
C LEU A 326 5.05 -13.43 -8.45
N HIS A 327 4.06 -12.84 -7.78
CA HIS A 327 2.68 -13.37 -7.77
C HIS A 327 2.05 -13.41 -9.16
N ARG A 328 2.50 -12.60 -10.14
CA ARG A 328 2.02 -12.65 -11.53
C ARG A 328 2.52 -13.84 -12.34
N LEU A 329 3.48 -14.64 -11.84
CA LEU A 329 3.98 -15.84 -12.51
C LEU A 329 2.86 -16.86 -12.77
N ASP A 330 2.90 -17.56 -13.89
CA ASP A 330 1.94 -18.63 -14.21
C ASP A 330 2.30 -19.95 -13.48
N ARG A 331 2.06 -19.96 -12.16
CA ARG A 331 2.33 -21.07 -11.23
C ARG A 331 1.11 -21.33 -10.36
N SER A 332 0.07 -21.91 -10.94
CA SER A 332 -1.20 -22.21 -10.23
C SER A 332 -1.01 -23.18 -9.06
N ASP A 333 0.04 -24.00 -9.11
CA ASP A 333 0.44 -24.93 -8.05
C ASP A 333 0.97 -24.23 -6.79
N LEU A 334 1.39 -22.97 -6.89
CA LEU A 334 1.88 -22.15 -5.77
C LEU A 334 0.90 -21.05 -5.35
N LYS A 335 -0.35 -21.11 -5.82
CA LYS A 335 -1.38 -20.09 -5.60
C LYS A 335 -2.67 -20.68 -5.05
N ASP A 336 -3.52 -19.81 -4.54
CA ASP A 336 -4.88 -20.19 -4.21
C ASP A 336 -5.63 -20.63 -5.49
N PRO A 337 -6.50 -21.66 -5.43
CA PRO A 337 -7.38 -22.00 -6.53
C PRO A 337 -8.23 -20.78 -6.93
N PRO A 338 -8.31 -20.43 -8.22
CA PRO A 338 -9.08 -19.28 -8.64
C PRO A 338 -10.56 -19.48 -8.31
N TRP A 339 -11.16 -18.49 -7.65
CA TRP A 339 -12.59 -18.48 -7.36
C TRP A 339 -13.36 -17.77 -8.48
N GLN A 340 -14.33 -18.47 -9.08
CA GLN A 340 -15.28 -17.86 -10.00
C GLN A 340 -16.63 -17.68 -9.30
N GLY A 341 -17.11 -16.43 -9.24
CA GLY A 341 -18.40 -16.13 -8.62
C GLY A 341 -19.54 -16.89 -9.30
N ILE A 342 -20.40 -17.51 -8.49
CA ILE A 342 -21.54 -18.29 -8.95
C ILE A 342 -22.71 -17.36 -9.27
N THR A 343 -23.45 -17.66 -10.33
CA THR A 343 -24.70 -16.94 -10.62
C THR A 343 -25.87 -17.74 -10.07
N GLN A 344 -26.77 -17.11 -9.33
CA GLN A 344 -27.96 -17.79 -8.82
C GLN A 344 -28.83 -18.25 -9.99
N ALA A 345 -29.34 -19.48 -9.95
CA ALA A 345 -30.11 -20.06 -11.05
C ALA A 345 -31.31 -19.18 -11.47
N ARG A 346 -31.94 -18.48 -10.53
CA ARG A 346 -33.06 -17.56 -10.80
C ARG A 346 -32.67 -16.35 -11.67
N LEU A 347 -31.39 -16.01 -11.74
CA LEU A 347 -30.86 -14.90 -12.53
C LEU A 347 -30.37 -15.34 -13.91
N LEU A 348 -30.45 -16.64 -14.22
CA LEU A 348 -30.12 -17.22 -15.50
C LEU A 348 -31.36 -17.84 -16.15
N LYS A 349 -31.37 -17.85 -17.49
CA LYS A 349 -32.28 -18.68 -18.28
C LYS A 349 -31.65 -20.04 -18.56
N GLU A 350 -32.41 -20.94 -19.18
CA GLU A 350 -31.95 -22.28 -19.55
C GLU A 350 -30.76 -22.28 -20.53
N ASP A 351 -30.54 -21.19 -21.27
CA ASP A 351 -29.43 -20.99 -22.20
C ASP A 351 -28.26 -20.20 -21.59
N ASP A 352 -28.19 -20.10 -20.26
CA ASP A 352 -27.22 -19.32 -19.49
C ASP A 352 -27.21 -17.81 -19.81
N THR A 353 -28.22 -17.30 -20.51
CA THR A 353 -28.39 -15.86 -20.69
C THR A 353 -29.04 -15.22 -19.46
N PRO A 354 -28.83 -13.91 -19.22
CA PRO A 354 -29.43 -13.26 -18.07
C PRO A 354 -30.97 -13.30 -18.10
N ALA A 355 -31.57 -13.59 -16.94
CA ALA A 355 -33.01 -13.55 -16.75
C ALA A 355 -33.57 -12.10 -16.81
N ASP A 356 -34.90 -11.96 -16.70
CA ASP A 356 -35.51 -10.64 -16.48
C ASP A 356 -35.33 -10.27 -14.99
N PHE A 357 -34.32 -9.46 -14.69
CA PHE A 357 -34.02 -9.04 -13.32
C PHE A 357 -35.19 -8.27 -12.69
N PHE A 358 -35.92 -7.48 -13.48
CA PHE A 358 -37.08 -6.75 -12.95
C PHE A 358 -38.23 -7.69 -12.59
N ALA A 359 -38.44 -8.77 -13.36
CA ALA A 359 -39.42 -9.79 -13.01
C ALA A 359 -39.03 -10.56 -11.74
N GLU A 360 -37.75 -10.94 -11.63
CA GLU A 360 -37.24 -11.65 -10.46
C GLU A 360 -37.32 -10.79 -9.18
N MET A 361 -36.95 -9.51 -9.25
CA MET A 361 -37.05 -8.58 -8.12
C MET A 361 -38.50 -8.24 -7.75
N ARG A 362 -39.44 -8.25 -8.70
CA ARG A 362 -40.88 -8.10 -8.40
C ARG A 362 -41.42 -9.30 -7.63
N ARG A 363 -40.83 -10.49 -7.85
CA ARG A 363 -41.26 -11.72 -7.21
C ARG A 363 -40.79 -11.76 -5.75
N ASP A 364 -39.49 -11.59 -5.52
CA ASP A 364 -38.86 -11.67 -4.20
C ASP A 364 -37.56 -10.87 -4.19
N ASP A 365 -37.17 -10.34 -3.02
CA ASP A 365 -35.86 -9.69 -2.82
C ASP A 365 -34.70 -10.62 -3.22
N ILE A 366 -33.63 -10.02 -3.74
CA ILE A 366 -32.43 -10.74 -4.22
C ILE A 366 -31.22 -10.25 -3.43
N LEU A 367 -30.55 -11.16 -2.73
CA LEU A 367 -29.28 -10.90 -2.05
C LEU A 367 -28.14 -11.45 -2.90
N VAL A 368 -27.18 -10.61 -3.26
CA VAL A 368 -25.93 -10.97 -3.93
C VAL A 368 -24.79 -10.81 -2.94
N HIS A 369 -23.93 -11.82 -2.80
CA HIS A 369 -22.83 -11.83 -1.84
C HIS A 369 -21.49 -11.99 -2.58
N HIS A 370 -20.75 -10.89 -2.75
CA HIS A 370 -19.44 -10.91 -3.41
C HIS A 370 -18.32 -11.29 -2.42
N PRO A 371 -17.26 -12.01 -2.86
CA PRO A 371 -16.99 -12.45 -4.24
C PRO A 371 -17.67 -13.78 -4.63
N TYR A 372 -18.47 -14.39 -3.74
CA TYR A 372 -19.12 -15.69 -3.99
C TYR A 372 -20.13 -15.66 -5.13
N SER A 373 -20.78 -14.52 -5.34
CA SER A 373 -21.68 -14.26 -6.45
C SER A 373 -20.96 -13.52 -7.59
N SER A 374 -21.22 -13.90 -8.84
CA SER A 374 -20.63 -13.23 -10.02
C SER A 374 -21.04 -11.77 -10.09
N PHE A 375 -20.11 -10.82 -10.01
CA PHE A 375 -20.44 -9.40 -10.19
C PHE A 375 -20.94 -9.10 -11.61
N HIS A 376 -20.29 -9.71 -12.61
CA HIS A 376 -20.65 -9.60 -14.03
C HIS A 376 -22.09 -10.05 -14.30
N ASN A 377 -22.46 -11.26 -13.87
CA ASN A 377 -23.78 -11.84 -14.16
C ASN A 377 -24.87 -11.37 -13.19
N THR A 378 -24.56 -10.44 -12.27
CA THR A 378 -25.55 -9.90 -11.33
C THR A 378 -25.66 -8.39 -11.49
N VAL A 379 -24.76 -7.63 -10.89
CA VAL A 379 -24.79 -6.16 -10.86
C VAL A 379 -24.59 -5.59 -12.25
N GLU A 380 -23.56 -6.02 -13.00
CA GLU A 380 -23.32 -5.49 -14.34
C GLU A 380 -24.44 -5.87 -15.31
N ALA A 381 -24.86 -7.14 -15.31
CA ALA A 381 -25.97 -7.60 -16.15
C ALA A 381 -27.29 -6.88 -15.85
N PHE A 382 -27.59 -6.60 -14.58
CA PHE A 382 -28.77 -5.81 -14.20
C PHE A 382 -28.67 -4.37 -14.74
N LEU A 383 -27.53 -3.71 -14.55
CA LEU A 383 -27.32 -2.34 -15.05
C LEU A 383 -27.41 -2.30 -16.58
N ALA A 384 -26.84 -3.30 -17.28
CA ALA A 384 -26.93 -3.42 -18.73
C ALA A 384 -28.38 -3.61 -19.20
N GLN A 385 -29.16 -4.47 -18.53
CA GLN A 385 -30.58 -4.64 -18.84
C GLN A 385 -31.38 -3.35 -18.57
N ALA A 386 -31.12 -2.68 -17.46
CA ALA A 386 -31.79 -1.43 -17.11
C ALA A 386 -31.47 -0.31 -18.12
N ALA A 387 -30.24 -0.24 -18.62
CA ALA A 387 -29.82 0.73 -19.62
C ALA A 387 -30.46 0.49 -21.01
N ALA A 388 -30.86 -0.76 -21.30
CA ALA A 388 -31.45 -1.15 -22.59
C ALA A 388 -32.98 -1.23 -22.59
N ASP A 389 -33.64 -1.15 -21.43
CA ASP A 389 -35.12 -1.24 -21.33
C ASP A 389 -35.78 0.13 -21.53
N ASP A 390 -36.54 0.29 -22.61
CA ASP A 390 -37.29 1.52 -22.95
C ASP A 390 -38.26 1.98 -21.85
N ARG A 391 -38.61 1.11 -20.89
CA ARG A 391 -39.48 1.44 -19.75
C ARG A 391 -38.73 2.05 -18.57
N VAL A 392 -37.40 1.98 -18.55
CA VAL A 392 -36.57 2.59 -17.50
C VAL A 392 -36.46 4.08 -17.74
N VAL A 393 -36.99 4.88 -16.81
CA VAL A 393 -37.00 6.36 -16.94
C VAL A 393 -35.70 6.99 -16.46
N ALA A 394 -35.09 6.43 -15.40
CA ALA A 394 -33.86 6.95 -14.82
C ALA A 394 -33.11 5.87 -14.03
N ILE A 395 -31.78 5.96 -14.02
CA ILE A 395 -30.88 5.18 -13.16
C ILE A 395 -30.15 6.17 -12.26
N LYS A 396 -30.19 5.93 -10.94
CA LYS A 396 -29.42 6.69 -9.95
C LYS A 396 -28.51 5.74 -9.22
N MET A 397 -27.22 6.08 -9.13
CA MET A 397 -26.23 5.32 -8.37
C MET A 397 -25.25 6.27 -7.68
N THR A 398 -24.63 5.75 -6.63
CA THR A 398 -23.49 6.39 -5.95
C THR A 398 -22.21 5.72 -6.43
N LEU A 399 -21.27 6.51 -6.94
CA LEU A 399 -19.93 6.07 -7.31
C LEU A 399 -18.94 6.63 -6.28
N TYR A 400 -18.12 5.77 -5.68
CA TYR A 400 -17.14 6.18 -4.65
C TYR A 400 -15.72 6.20 -5.21
N ARG A 401 -15.25 5.08 -5.74
CA ARG A 401 -13.92 4.94 -6.36
C ARG A 401 -14.08 4.37 -7.76
#